data_AF-A0A661A4H4-F1
#
_entry.id   AF-A0A661A4H4-F1
#
_cell.length_a   1.000
_cell.length_b   1.000
_cell.length_c   1.000
_cell.angle_alpha   90.00
_cell.angle_beta   90.00
_cell.angle_gamma   90.00
#
_symmetry.space_group_name_H-M   'P 1'
#
loop_
_entity.id
_entity.type
_entity.pdbx_description
1 polymer ?
#
loop_
_entity_poly.entity_id
_entity_poly.type
_entity_poly.pdbx_seq_one_letter_code
_entity_poly.pdbx_strand_id
1 'polypeptide(L)'
;DEIGFGRETIDLSCVEQIVETAQTKAIGMAIYRMREDVMDGKKTIRECVDWIEERLKQSGVDFLNKGFLLDLSRPRGIEIGAGLNRLRTLKVKHKLKTG
;
A
#
# COMPACT_ATOMS: atom_id res chain seq x y z
N ASP A 1 -16.66 -14.17 -2.36
CA ASP A 1 -17.07 -13.67 -1.04
C ASP A 1 -16.85 -12.18 -1.02
N GLU A 2 -17.88 -11.37 -0.76
CA GLU A 2 -17.77 -9.91 -0.66
C GLU A 2 -18.10 -9.50 0.78
N ILE A 3 -17.17 -8.81 1.44
CA ILE A 3 -17.42 -8.15 2.71
C ILE A 3 -17.80 -6.70 2.43
N GLY A 4 -19.04 -6.33 2.73
CA GLY A 4 -19.55 -4.98 2.55
C GLY A 4 -18.96 -3.98 3.53
N PHE A 5 -18.34 -2.91 3.02
CA PHE A 5 -17.84 -1.78 3.80
C PHE A 5 -18.54 -0.48 3.38
N GLY A 6 -19.55 -0.02 4.12
CA GLY A 6 -20.04 1.37 4.08
C GLY A 6 -20.33 1.99 2.69
N ARG A 7 -20.33 3.33 2.60
CA ARG A 7 -20.76 4.10 1.41
C ARG A 7 -19.74 4.16 0.27
N GLU A 8 -18.58 3.54 0.41
CA GLU A 8 -17.63 3.36 -0.67
C GLU A 8 -17.17 1.91 -0.64
N THR A 9 -17.57 1.15 -1.67
CA THR A 9 -17.12 -0.21 -1.87
C THR A 9 -15.62 -0.18 -2.17
N ILE A 10 -14.80 -0.28 -1.12
CA ILE A 10 -13.36 -0.44 -1.26
C ILE A 10 -13.14 -1.86 -1.77
N ASP A 11 -12.80 -1.98 -3.06
CA ASP A 11 -12.42 -3.23 -3.69
C ASP A 11 -11.09 -3.72 -3.09
N LEU A 12 -11.19 -4.55 -2.06
CA LEU A 12 -10.09 -5.24 -1.40
C LEU A 12 -9.81 -6.61 -2.05
N SER A 13 -10.28 -6.88 -3.27
CA SER A 13 -10.00 -8.15 -3.97
C SER A 13 -8.50 -8.43 -4.14
N CYS A 14 -7.66 -7.37 -4.14
CA CYS A 14 -6.20 -7.48 -4.12
C CYS A 14 -5.62 -7.94 -2.76
N VAL A 15 -6.44 -7.96 -1.71
CA VAL A 15 -6.10 -8.25 -0.29
C VAL A 15 -6.86 -9.50 0.22
N GLU A 16 -7.96 -9.90 -0.42
CA GLU A 16 -8.83 -11.00 0.05
C GLU A 16 -8.23 -12.41 -0.06
N GLN A 17 -7.21 -12.65 -0.90
CA GLN A 17 -6.62 -14.00 -1.04
C GLN A 17 -5.64 -14.39 0.08
N ILE A 18 -5.65 -13.65 1.19
CA ILE A 18 -4.58 -13.66 2.16
C ILE A 18 -4.93 -14.56 3.36
N VAL A 19 -4.51 -15.82 3.26
CA VAL A 19 -4.08 -16.63 4.43
C VAL A 19 -2.71 -16.13 4.94
N GLU A 20 -2.34 -14.87 4.68
CA GLU A 20 -1.01 -14.36 4.98
C GLU A 20 -0.94 -13.63 6.32
N THR A 21 0.30 -13.60 6.81
CA THR A 21 0.72 -13.09 8.10
C THR A 21 0.36 -11.62 8.30
N ALA A 22 0.44 -11.14 9.54
CA ALA A 22 0.32 -9.72 9.89
C ALA A 22 1.15 -8.78 8.98
N GLN A 23 2.28 -9.28 8.47
CA GLN A 23 3.18 -8.54 7.59
C GLN A 23 2.58 -8.30 6.20
N THR A 24 2.01 -9.31 5.56
CA THR A 24 1.51 -9.10 4.20
C THR A 24 0.22 -8.29 4.17
N LYS A 25 -0.61 -8.41 5.21
CA LYS A 25 -1.73 -7.48 5.43
C LYS A 25 -1.25 -6.03 5.53
N ALA A 26 -0.15 -5.81 6.26
CA ALA A 26 0.44 -4.48 6.38
C ALA A 26 1.00 -3.96 5.05
N ILE A 27 1.60 -4.83 4.23
CA ILE A 27 2.06 -4.47 2.86
C ILE A 27 0.88 -4.05 1.99
N GLY A 28 -0.20 -4.84 1.96
CA GLY A 28 -1.41 -4.52 1.19
C GLY A 28 -2.03 -3.19 1.61
N MET A 29 -2.13 -2.96 2.93
CA MET A 29 -2.65 -1.71 3.45
C MET A 29 -1.73 -0.51 3.18
N ALA A 30 -0.42 -0.69 3.26
CA ALA A 30 0.56 0.35 2.89
C ALA A 30 0.40 0.76 1.42
N ILE A 31 0.26 -0.21 0.51
CA ILE A 31 -0.01 0.04 -0.90
C ILE A 31 -1.33 0.79 -1.10
N TYR A 32 -2.38 0.36 -0.42
CA TYR A 32 -3.68 1.02 -0.46
C TYR A 32 -3.58 2.49 -0.02
N ARG A 33 -2.88 2.77 1.09
CA ARG A 33 -2.67 4.16 1.55
C ARG A 33 -1.85 4.98 0.57
N MET A 34 -0.81 4.39 -0.01
CA MET A 34 -0.06 5.12 -1.03
C MET A 34 -0.92 5.47 -2.25
N ARG A 35 -1.80 4.56 -2.68
CA ARG A 35 -2.74 4.79 -3.78
C ARG A 35 -3.64 6.01 -3.50
N GLU A 36 -4.22 6.07 -2.30
CA GLU A 36 -5.17 7.12 -1.92
C GLU A 36 -4.48 8.48 -1.71
N ASP A 37 -3.29 8.48 -1.09
CA ASP A 37 -2.71 9.72 -0.55
C ASP A 37 -1.58 10.32 -1.40
N VAL A 38 -0.82 9.52 -2.17
CA VAL A 38 0.46 9.99 -2.74
C VAL A 38 0.74 9.55 -4.19
N MET A 39 0.12 8.48 -4.69
CA MET A 39 0.29 7.97 -6.06
C MET A 39 -0.55 8.75 -7.09
N ASP A 40 -0.20 10.02 -7.26
CA ASP A 40 -0.85 10.97 -8.18
C ASP A 40 -0.38 10.87 -9.65
N GLY A 41 0.46 9.88 -9.96
CA GLY A 41 1.10 9.72 -11.28
C GLY A 41 2.19 10.74 -11.61
N LYS A 42 2.50 11.66 -10.69
CA LYS A 42 3.62 12.62 -10.79
C LYS A 42 4.83 12.16 -10.00
N LYS A 43 4.60 11.51 -8.86
CA LYS A 43 5.65 10.93 -8.01
C LYS A 43 6.13 9.59 -8.54
N THR A 44 7.42 9.33 -8.32
CA THR A 44 8.05 8.04 -8.57
C THR A 44 7.63 7.01 -7.53
N ILE A 45 7.78 5.73 -7.86
CA ILE A 45 7.55 4.63 -6.91
C ILE A 45 8.41 4.81 -5.66
N ARG A 46 9.67 5.24 -5.81
CA ARG A 46 10.58 5.51 -4.69
C ARG A 46 10.02 6.58 -3.76
N GLU A 47 9.61 7.73 -4.29
CA GLU A 47 9.03 8.80 -3.47
C GLU A 47 7.75 8.37 -2.76
N CYS A 48 6.94 7.50 -3.38
CA CYS A 48 5.75 6.94 -2.72
C CYS A 48 6.12 6.00 -1.57
N VAL A 49 7.11 5.13 -1.78
CA VAL A 49 7.61 4.20 -0.74
C VAL A 49 8.25 4.98 0.42
N ASP A 50 9.09 5.96 0.13
CA ASP A 50 9.73 6.81 1.14
C ASP A 50 8.66 7.56 1.97
N TRP A 51 7.59 8.04 1.31
CA TRP A 51 6.47 8.70 1.98
C TRP A 51 5.78 7.76 2.98
N ILE A 52 5.45 6.53 2.59
CA ILE A 52 4.76 5.59 3.51
C ILE A 52 5.69 5.10 4.62
N GLU A 53 6.98 4.92 4.35
CA GLU A 53 7.96 4.56 5.38
C GLU A 53 8.08 5.64 6.45
N GLU A 54 8.06 6.91 6.06
CA GLU A 54 8.10 8.03 7.00
C GLU A 54 6.79 8.12 7.81
N ARG A 55 5.61 7.89 7.19
CA ARG A 55 4.34 7.81 7.94
C ARG A 55 4.35 6.68 8.97
N LEU A 56 4.84 5.50 8.59
CA LEU A 56 4.97 4.36 9.49
C LEU A 56 5.99 4.60 10.61
N LYS A 57 7.03 5.40 10.33
CA LYS A 57 8.02 5.78 11.35
C LYS A 57 7.44 6.75 12.37
N GLN A 58 6.64 7.71 11.92
CA GLN A 58 6.08 8.77 12.76
C GLN A 58 4.86 8.29 13.57
N SER A 59 4.00 7.49 12.95
CA SER A 59 2.68 7.14 13.50
C SER A 59 2.48 5.64 13.73
N GLY A 60 3.51 4.82 13.49
CA GLY A 60 3.41 3.37 13.62
C GLY A 60 2.47 2.73 12.59
N VAL A 61 2.16 1.45 12.82
CA VAL A 61 1.25 0.67 11.96
C VAL A 61 -0.21 1.11 12.08
N ASP A 62 -0.58 1.83 13.14
CA ASP A 62 -1.93 2.36 13.35
C ASP A 62 -2.37 3.32 12.25
N PHE A 63 -1.41 4.01 11.61
CA PHE A 63 -1.65 4.83 10.42
C PHE A 63 -2.34 4.04 9.29
N LEU A 64 -1.95 2.77 9.12
CA LEU A 64 -2.52 1.87 8.13
C LEU A 64 -3.95 1.46 8.49
N ASN A 65 -4.29 1.44 9.77
CA ASN A 65 -5.52 0.87 10.28
C ASN A 65 -6.72 1.82 10.27
N LYS A 66 -6.56 3.15 10.21
CA LYS A 66 -7.68 4.14 10.27
C LYS A 66 -8.75 3.82 11.36
N GLY A 67 -8.37 3.12 12.44
CA GLY A 67 -9.29 2.73 13.51
C GLY A 67 -9.81 1.27 13.49
N PHE A 68 -9.38 0.42 12.57
CA PHE A 68 -9.61 -1.04 12.69
C PHE A 68 -8.63 -1.67 13.70
N LEU A 69 -8.99 -2.82 14.28
CA LEU A 69 -8.12 -3.61 15.17
C LEU A 69 -7.46 -4.75 14.39
N LEU A 70 -6.67 -4.40 13.37
CA LEU A 70 -5.83 -5.39 12.68
C LEU A 70 -4.50 -5.58 13.40
N ASP A 71 -4.11 -6.84 13.62
CA ASP A 71 -2.74 -7.19 14.01
C ASP A 71 -1.82 -7.04 12.80
N LEU A 72 -0.99 -5.98 12.83
CA LEU A 72 -0.10 -5.60 11.74
C LEU A 72 1.34 -5.51 12.25
N SER A 73 2.27 -6.09 11.51
CA SER A 73 3.70 -5.84 11.71
C SER A 73 4.20 -4.80 10.71
N ARG A 74 5.12 -3.94 11.14
CA ARG A 74 5.62 -2.85 10.27
C ARG A 74 6.38 -3.44 9.08
N PRO A 75 5.92 -3.22 7.82
CA PRO A 75 6.63 -3.68 6.65
C PRO A 75 7.84 -2.78 6.35
N ARG A 76 8.86 -3.35 5.70
CA ARG A 76 10.02 -2.60 5.18
C ARG A 76 9.73 -2.07 3.77
N GLY A 77 10.33 -0.95 3.38
CA GLY A 77 10.14 -0.37 2.04
C GLY A 77 10.45 -1.34 0.89
N ILE A 78 11.45 -2.21 1.04
CA ILE A 78 11.76 -3.23 0.03
C ILE A 78 10.64 -4.26 -0.13
N GLU A 79 9.92 -4.58 0.94
CA GLU A 79 8.80 -5.53 0.94
C GLU A 79 7.57 -4.88 0.28
N ILE A 80 7.35 -3.59 0.57
CA ILE A 80 6.33 -2.78 -0.09
C ILE A 80 6.61 -2.69 -1.60
N GLY A 81 7.85 -2.38 -1.99
CA GLY A 81 8.26 -2.36 -3.39
C GLY A 81 8.09 -3.72 -4.09
N ALA A 82 8.41 -4.81 -3.40
CA ALA A 82 8.20 -6.15 -3.90
C ALA A 82 6.70 -6.49 -4.05
N GLY A 83 5.84 -5.95 -3.18
CA GLY A 83 4.38 -6.03 -3.32
C GLY A 83 3.88 -5.26 -4.54
N LEU A 84 4.35 -4.02 -4.75
CA LEU A 84 4.03 -3.22 -5.94
C LEU A 84 4.43 -3.92 -7.24
N ASN A 85 5.61 -4.54 -7.29
CA ASN A 85 6.08 -5.29 -8.44
C ASN A 85 5.19 -6.51 -8.80
N ARG A 86 4.38 -6.99 -7.85
CA ARG A 86 3.45 -8.10 -8.06
C ARG A 86 2.06 -7.65 -8.51
N LEU A 87 1.76 -6.36 -8.45
CA LEU A 87 0.49 -5.81 -8.91
C LEU A 87 0.47 -5.73 -10.43
N ARG A 88 -0.21 -6.69 -11.06
CA ARG A 88 -0.37 -6.74 -12.52
C ARG A 88 -1.12 -5.53 -13.09
N THR A 89 -1.90 -4.85 -12.25
CA THR A 89 -2.68 -3.65 -12.60
C THR A 89 -1.88 -2.35 -12.46
N LEU A 90 -0.69 -2.38 -11.86
CA LEU A 90 0.14 -1.19 -11.68
C LEU A 90 0.60 -0.65 -13.04
N LYS A 91 0.35 0.65 -13.26
CA LYS A 91 0.83 1.38 -14.45
C LYS A 91 1.91 2.38 -14.03
N VAL A 92 3.07 2.29 -14.65
CA VAL A 92 4.21 3.19 -14.38
C VAL A 92 4.57 3.96 -15.64
N LYS A 93 4.83 5.27 -15.48
CA LYS A 93 5.38 6.11 -16.55
C LYS A 93 6.89 6.23 -16.34
N HIS A 94 7.68 5.84 -17.34
CA HIS A 94 9.11 6.09 -17.33
C HIS A 94 9.37 7.52 -17.83
N LYS A 95 10.08 8.33 -17.02
CA LYS A 95 10.69 9.54 -17.55
C LYS A 95 11.87 9.11 -18.41
N LEU A 96 11.74 9.26 -19.74
CA LEU A 96 12.87 9.09 -20.64
C LEU A 96 13.93 10.11 -20.24
N LYS A 97 15.18 9.65 -20.06
CA LYS A 97 16.31 10.58 -19.98
C LYS A 97 16.47 11.18 -21.37
N THR A 98 15.94 12.37 -21.59
CA THR A 98 16.39 13.22 -22.69
C THR A 98 17.82 13.62 -22.37
N GLY A 99 18.77 13.03 -23.08
CA GLY A 99 20.16 13.49 -23.15
C GLY A 99 20.27 14.75 -24.00
#